data_AF-A0A444Z5A2-F1
#
_entry.id   AF-A0A444Z5A2-F1
#
_cell.length_a   1.000
_cell.length_b   1.000
_cell.length_c   1.000
_cell.angle_alpha   90.00
_cell.angle_beta   90.00
_cell.angle_gamma   90.00
#
_symmetry.space_group_name_H-M   'P 1'
#
loop_
_entity.id
_entity.type
_entity.pdbx_description
1 polymer ?
#
loop_
_entity_poly.entity_id
_entity_poly.type
_entity_poly.pdbx_seq_one_letter_code
_entity_poly.pdbx_strand_id
1 'polypeptide(L)'
;MNVDLESLAEATSGAIGSLLSTTILYPLDTCKTKYQAEARSHGRQRYKNLSDVLLEAIANRQVLSLYQGLGTKNLQSFISQFVYFYGYSYFKRMYLEKSGYKSIGTRANLLIAAAAGACTAVVTQPLDTASSRMQTSDFGKSKGLLHTLTEGTWSDAFDGLSISLLLTSNPAIQYTVFDQLKQRALKNKQNKDDKASLSAFMAFVLGAISKSVATCLTYPAIRCKVIIQSANSEEANTKKEIKKQQKTISAVLYGIWKAEGILGYFKGLKAQILKTVLSSALLLMIKEKISATTWVLILAIRRFLLLPSPRVKNL
;
A
#
# COMPACT_ATOMS: atom_id res chain seq x y z
N MET A 1 -15.17 28.19 -14.46
CA MET A 1 -14.50 27.22 -13.58
C MET A 1 -13.40 26.57 -14.41
N ASN A 2 -12.24 27.23 -14.54
CA ASN A 2 -11.11 26.69 -15.29
C ASN A 2 -10.51 25.58 -14.43
N VAL A 3 -10.71 24.33 -14.83
CA VAL A 3 -9.97 23.22 -14.26
C VAL A 3 -8.50 23.47 -14.59
N ASP A 4 -7.63 23.61 -13.59
CA ASP A 4 -6.19 23.72 -13.83
C ASP A 4 -5.73 22.45 -14.55
N LEU A 5 -5.45 22.59 -15.85
CA LEU A 5 -5.03 21.49 -16.72
C LEU A 5 -3.78 20.79 -16.16
N GLU A 6 -2.97 21.54 -15.42
CA GLU A 6 -1.81 21.07 -14.67
C GLU A 6 -2.21 20.16 -13.50
N SER A 7 -3.16 20.58 -12.65
CA SER A 7 -3.67 19.74 -11.54
C SER A 7 -4.31 18.45 -12.05
N LEU A 8 -5.02 18.51 -13.18
CA LEU A 8 -5.60 17.33 -13.82
C LEU A 8 -4.51 16.40 -14.38
N ALA A 9 -3.48 16.94 -15.02
CA ALA A 9 -2.33 16.18 -15.51
C ALA A 9 -1.55 15.52 -14.36
N GLU A 10 -1.36 16.22 -13.24
CA GLU A 10 -0.71 15.66 -12.05
C GLU A 10 -1.53 14.53 -11.42
N ALA A 11 -2.85 14.71 -11.28
CA ALA A 11 -3.73 13.71 -10.70
C ALA A 11 -3.81 12.45 -11.59
N THR A 12 -3.97 12.62 -12.89
CA THR A 12 -4.06 11.51 -13.85
C THR A 12 -2.74 10.76 -14.00
N SER A 13 -1.61 11.48 -14.09
CA SER A 13 -0.27 10.86 -14.13
C SER A 13 0.04 10.09 -12.85
N GLY A 14 -0.32 10.63 -11.69
CA GLY A 14 -0.19 9.95 -10.40
C GLY A 14 -1.05 8.68 -10.32
N ALA A 15 -2.31 8.75 -10.76
CA ALA A 15 -3.21 7.61 -10.75
C ALA A 15 -2.76 6.48 -11.69
N ILE A 16 -2.43 6.81 -12.94
CA ILE A 16 -1.93 5.85 -13.94
C ILE A 16 -0.59 5.26 -13.48
N GLY A 17 0.32 6.09 -12.99
CA GLY A 17 1.60 5.65 -12.44
C GLY A 17 1.44 4.69 -11.27
N SER A 18 0.50 4.96 -10.36
CA SER A 18 0.21 4.08 -9.23
C SER A 18 -0.37 2.74 -9.68
N LEU A 19 -1.32 2.75 -10.63
CA LEU A 19 -1.95 1.52 -11.15
C LEU A 19 -0.95 0.65 -11.92
N LEU A 20 -0.13 1.25 -12.79
CA LEU A 20 0.90 0.53 -13.55
C LEU A 20 2.00 -0.01 -12.63
N SER A 21 2.50 0.81 -11.70
CA SER A 21 3.48 0.40 -10.68
C SER A 21 2.96 -0.78 -9.85
N THR A 22 1.70 -0.71 -9.41
CA THR A 22 1.06 -1.81 -8.66
C THR A 22 0.93 -3.06 -9.51
N THR A 23 0.51 -2.94 -10.78
CA THR A 23 0.34 -4.08 -11.68
C THR A 23 1.68 -4.76 -11.97
N ILE A 24 2.72 -3.99 -12.33
CA ILE A 24 4.07 -4.52 -12.61
C ILE A 24 4.66 -5.23 -11.38
N LEU A 25 4.44 -4.68 -10.18
CA LEU A 25 4.99 -5.23 -8.94
C LEU A 25 4.05 -6.22 -8.25
N TYR A 26 2.87 -6.50 -8.82
CA TYR A 26 1.90 -7.40 -8.20
C TYR A 26 2.43 -8.83 -8.03
N PRO A 27 3.16 -9.43 -8.99
CA PRO A 27 3.76 -10.74 -8.81
C PRO A 27 4.72 -10.81 -7.60
N LEU A 28 5.51 -9.75 -7.39
CA LEU A 28 6.38 -9.63 -6.22
C LEU A 28 5.57 -9.55 -4.92
N ASP A 29 4.44 -8.85 -4.93
CA ASP A 29 3.54 -8.79 -3.78
C ASP A 29 2.94 -10.16 -3.46
N THR A 30 2.44 -10.89 -4.46
CA THR A 30 1.89 -12.23 -4.29
C THR A 30 2.93 -13.20 -3.74
N CYS A 31 4.15 -13.21 -4.30
CA CYS A 31 5.24 -14.03 -3.77
C CYS A 31 5.54 -13.68 -2.31
N LYS A 32 5.59 -12.38 -1.99
CA LYS A 32 5.88 -11.90 -0.64
C LYS A 32 4.76 -12.30 0.33
N THR A 33 3.51 -12.07 -0.02
CA THR A 33 2.35 -12.37 0.82
C THR A 33 2.24 -13.87 1.07
N LYS A 34 2.45 -14.72 0.06
CA LYS A 34 2.53 -16.19 0.23
C LYS A 34 3.67 -16.61 1.15
N TYR A 35 4.86 -16.07 0.94
CA TYR A 35 6.03 -16.38 1.76
C TYR A 35 5.86 -15.92 3.23
N GLN A 36 5.19 -14.80 3.45
CA GLN A 36 4.86 -14.27 4.79
C GLN A 36 3.78 -15.06 5.50
N ALA A 37 2.74 -15.46 4.75
CA ALA A 37 1.59 -16.23 5.25
C ALA A 37 1.99 -17.64 5.70
N GLU A 38 3.04 -18.19 5.10
CA GLU A 38 3.60 -19.46 5.55
C GLU A 38 4.21 -19.31 6.96
N ALA A 39 3.45 -19.75 7.95
CA ALA A 39 3.93 -20.06 9.28
C ALA A 39 4.45 -21.50 9.29
N ARG A 40 5.70 -21.71 9.70
CA ARG A 40 6.23 -23.08 9.87
C ARG A 40 5.35 -23.83 10.86
N SER A 41 4.67 -24.87 10.39
CA SER A 41 3.90 -25.78 11.23
C SER A 41 4.44 -27.20 11.04
N HIS A 42 4.73 -27.90 12.14
CA HIS A 42 5.29 -29.25 12.15
C HIS A 42 6.61 -29.41 11.36
N GLY A 43 7.51 -28.42 11.41
CA GLY A 43 8.86 -28.52 10.85
C GLY A 43 8.97 -28.59 9.33
N ARG A 44 7.85 -28.56 8.60
CA ARG A 44 7.83 -28.50 7.13
C ARG A 44 7.85 -27.04 6.67
N GLN A 45 8.83 -26.72 5.84
CA GLN A 45 8.95 -25.44 5.16
C GLN A 45 8.75 -25.68 3.66
N ARG A 46 7.64 -25.18 3.13
CA ARG A 46 7.29 -25.20 1.70
C ARG A 46 8.18 -24.25 0.90
N TYR A 47 8.52 -23.07 1.45
CA TYR A 47 9.35 -22.08 0.76
C TYR A 47 10.57 -21.68 1.59
N LYS A 48 11.78 -21.94 1.07
CA LYS A 48 13.03 -21.45 1.67
C LYS A 48 13.20 -19.97 1.39
N ASN A 49 12.98 -19.60 0.14
CA ASN A 49 13.16 -18.25 -0.39
C ASN A 49 11.91 -17.76 -1.12
N LEU A 50 11.85 -16.45 -1.33
CA LEU A 50 10.83 -15.81 -2.15
C LEU A 50 10.82 -16.33 -3.60
N SER A 51 12.00 -16.66 -4.13
CA SER A 51 12.19 -17.23 -5.47
C SER A 51 11.46 -18.56 -5.64
N ASP A 52 11.33 -19.34 -4.57
CA ASP A 52 10.70 -20.66 -4.62
C ASP A 52 9.21 -20.54 -4.96
N VAL A 53 8.56 -19.48 -4.47
CA VAL A 53 7.15 -19.18 -4.81
C VAL A 53 7.01 -18.84 -6.29
N LEU A 54 7.95 -18.07 -6.84
CA LEU A 54 7.97 -17.73 -8.28
C LEU A 54 8.27 -18.97 -9.13
N LEU A 55 9.25 -19.78 -8.73
CA LEU A 55 9.62 -21.01 -9.41
C LEU A 55 8.47 -22.02 -9.40
N GLU A 56 7.72 -22.16 -8.30
CA GLU A 56 6.51 -22.99 -8.25
C GLU A 56 5.46 -22.50 -9.26
N ALA A 57 5.22 -21.19 -9.35
CA ALA A 57 4.27 -20.64 -10.31
C ALA A 57 4.67 -20.94 -11.77
N ILE A 58 5.97 -20.86 -12.07
CA ILE A 58 6.52 -21.15 -13.40
C ILE A 58 6.45 -22.66 -13.69
N ALA A 59 6.89 -23.50 -12.76
CA ALA A 59 6.89 -24.96 -12.89
C ALA A 59 5.48 -25.52 -13.10
N ASN A 60 4.49 -24.99 -12.38
CA ASN A 60 3.08 -25.38 -12.51
C ASN A 60 2.38 -24.73 -13.73
N ARG A 61 3.08 -23.94 -14.55
CA ARG A 61 2.52 -23.15 -15.68
C ARG A 61 1.37 -22.23 -15.27
N GLN A 62 1.40 -21.74 -14.03
CA GLN A 62 0.36 -20.91 -13.42
C GLN A 62 0.87 -19.49 -13.14
N VAL A 63 1.69 -18.92 -14.03
CA VAL A 63 2.26 -17.56 -13.86
C VAL A 63 1.18 -16.48 -13.73
N LEU A 64 0.05 -16.62 -14.45
CA LEU A 64 -1.10 -15.71 -14.31
C LEU A 64 -1.71 -15.75 -12.90
N SER A 65 -1.52 -16.84 -12.16
CA SER A 65 -2.01 -16.95 -10.78
C SER A 65 -1.25 -16.03 -9.81
N LEU A 66 -0.09 -15.47 -10.21
CA LEU A 66 0.57 -14.40 -9.48
C LEU A 66 -0.26 -13.12 -9.43
N TYR A 67 -1.28 -12.98 -10.29
CA TYR A 67 -2.21 -11.84 -10.33
C TYR A 67 -3.55 -12.11 -9.61
N GLN A 68 -3.66 -13.24 -8.89
CA GLN A 68 -4.87 -13.55 -8.12
C GLN A 68 -5.15 -12.48 -7.07
N GLY A 69 -6.38 -11.98 -7.07
CA GLY A 69 -6.81 -10.91 -6.16
C GLY A 69 -6.45 -9.49 -6.58
N LEU A 70 -5.82 -9.25 -7.74
CA LEU A 70 -5.43 -7.90 -8.18
C LEU A 70 -6.64 -6.96 -8.26
N GLY A 71 -7.74 -7.41 -8.89
CA GLY A 71 -8.98 -6.64 -8.98
C GLY A 71 -9.56 -6.29 -7.60
N THR A 72 -9.59 -7.27 -6.69
CA THR A 72 -10.00 -7.05 -5.29
C THR A 72 -9.10 -6.05 -4.59
N LYS A 73 -7.78 -6.13 -4.80
CA LYS A 73 -6.82 -5.22 -4.16
C LYS A 73 -6.97 -3.79 -4.66
N ASN A 74 -7.19 -3.61 -5.96
CA ASN A 74 -7.45 -2.30 -6.56
C ASN A 74 -8.77 -1.71 -6.06
N LEU A 75 -9.84 -2.51 -6.01
CA LEU A 75 -11.13 -2.08 -5.46
C LEU A 75 -11.02 -1.68 -3.98
N GLN A 76 -10.32 -2.49 -3.18
CA GLN A 76 -10.02 -2.19 -1.77
C GLN A 76 -9.25 -0.87 -1.65
N SER A 77 -8.22 -0.67 -2.48
CA SER A 77 -7.42 0.56 -2.47
C SER A 77 -8.25 1.80 -2.82
N PHE A 78 -9.13 1.69 -3.82
CA PHE A 78 -10.03 2.76 -4.21
C PHE A 78 -10.98 3.17 -3.07
N ILE A 79 -11.67 2.19 -2.48
CA ILE A 79 -12.58 2.42 -1.35
C ILE A 79 -11.81 2.98 -0.15
N SER A 80 -10.61 2.45 0.13
CA SER A 80 -9.75 2.93 1.20
C SER A 80 -9.41 4.40 1.05
N GLN A 81 -9.01 4.81 -0.16
CA GLN A 81 -8.62 6.19 -0.44
C GLN A 81 -9.81 7.14 -0.32
N PHE A 82 -10.97 6.74 -0.84
CA PHE A 82 -12.20 7.51 -0.75
C PHE A 82 -12.63 7.73 0.71
N VAL A 83 -12.76 6.64 1.49
CA VAL A 83 -13.18 6.70 2.89
C VAL A 83 -12.19 7.51 3.73
N TYR A 84 -10.88 7.35 3.47
CA TYR A 84 -9.85 8.09 4.20
C TYR A 84 -9.95 9.60 3.95
N PHE A 85 -9.97 10.04 2.69
CA PHE A 85 -10.01 11.47 2.40
C PHE A 85 -11.34 12.13 2.76
N TYR A 86 -12.45 11.42 2.56
CA TYR A 86 -13.76 11.89 3.00
C TYR A 86 -13.81 12.03 4.52
N GLY A 87 -13.41 10.98 5.25
CA GLY A 87 -13.37 10.99 6.72
C GLY A 87 -12.44 12.06 7.27
N TYR A 88 -11.24 12.20 6.70
CA TYR A 88 -10.29 13.24 7.07
C TYR A 88 -10.88 14.64 6.86
N SER A 89 -11.49 14.90 5.70
CA SER A 89 -12.11 16.20 5.40
C SER A 89 -13.29 16.51 6.32
N TYR A 90 -14.11 15.49 6.60
CA TYR A 90 -15.25 15.59 7.52
C TYR A 90 -14.81 15.92 8.95
N PHE A 91 -13.88 15.15 9.52
CA PHE A 91 -13.36 15.39 10.88
C PHE A 91 -12.59 16.72 10.98
N LYS A 92 -11.84 17.09 9.94
CA LYS A 92 -11.19 18.40 9.83
C LYS A 92 -12.20 19.55 9.88
N ARG A 93 -13.28 19.48 9.10
CA ARG A 93 -14.34 20.50 9.09
C ARG A 93 -15.01 20.60 10.46
N MET A 94 -15.41 19.47 11.04
CA MET A 94 -16.04 19.42 12.36
C MET A 94 -15.16 20.03 13.46
N TYR A 95 -13.84 19.77 13.43
CA TYR A 95 -12.89 20.36 14.38
C TYR A 95 -12.78 21.88 14.24
N LEU A 96 -12.65 22.39 13.00
CA LEU A 96 -12.52 23.82 12.74
C LEU A 96 -13.79 24.59 13.13
N GLU A 97 -14.96 24.05 12.82
CA GLU A 97 -16.26 24.63 13.19
C GLU A 97 -16.46 24.68 14.71
N LYS A 98 -16.11 23.62 15.44
CA LYS A 98 -16.25 23.59 16.91
C LYS A 98 -15.20 24.41 17.66
N SER A 99 -13.99 24.52 17.13
CA SER A 99 -12.88 25.18 17.83
C SER A 99 -12.74 26.66 17.47
N GLY A 100 -13.36 27.12 16.37
CA GLY A 100 -13.22 28.49 15.86
C GLY A 100 -11.84 28.85 15.29
N TYR A 101 -10.91 27.89 15.21
CA TYR A 101 -9.58 28.13 14.65
C TYR A 101 -9.59 28.20 13.12
N LYS A 102 -8.74 29.05 12.54
CA LYS A 102 -8.55 29.16 11.08
C LYS A 102 -7.65 28.06 10.49
N SER A 103 -6.86 27.38 11.31
CA SER A 103 -5.94 26.32 10.88
C SER A 103 -5.80 25.22 11.92
N ILE A 104 -5.32 24.05 11.49
CA ILE A 104 -5.15 22.88 12.35
C ILE A 104 -3.69 22.77 12.78
N GLY A 105 -3.44 22.74 14.09
CA GLY A 105 -2.13 22.44 14.64
C GLY A 105 -1.73 20.96 14.46
N THR A 106 -0.44 20.67 14.44
CA THR A 106 0.10 19.32 14.13
C THR A 106 -0.53 18.20 14.97
N ARG A 107 -0.72 18.41 16.28
CA ARG A 107 -1.33 17.40 17.17
C ARG A 107 -2.77 17.08 16.79
N ALA A 108 -3.58 18.10 16.55
CA ALA A 108 -4.97 17.93 16.12
C ALA A 108 -5.04 17.27 14.73
N ASN A 109 -4.14 17.64 13.83
CA ASN A 109 -4.06 17.04 12.49
C ASN A 109 -3.76 15.53 12.56
N LEU A 110 -2.83 15.13 13.42
CA LEU A 110 -2.48 13.73 13.64
C LEU A 110 -3.66 12.93 14.21
N LEU A 111 -4.42 13.48 15.17
CA LEU A 111 -5.60 12.83 15.72
C LEU A 111 -6.71 12.68 14.68
N ILE A 112 -6.95 13.71 13.87
CA ILE A 112 -7.93 13.67 12.77
C ILE A 112 -7.52 12.64 11.71
N ALA A 113 -6.24 12.61 11.33
CA ALA A 113 -5.72 11.60 10.40
C ALA A 113 -5.81 10.18 10.96
N ALA A 114 -5.54 9.99 12.26
CA ALA A 114 -5.69 8.69 12.92
C ALA A 114 -7.15 8.23 12.97
N ALA A 115 -8.09 9.13 13.30
CA ALA A 115 -9.52 8.82 13.31
C ALA A 115 -10.01 8.44 11.90
N ALA A 116 -9.61 9.20 10.87
CA ALA A 116 -9.91 8.87 9.48
C ALA A 116 -9.33 7.49 9.08
N GLY A 117 -8.07 7.23 9.43
CA GLY A 117 -7.40 5.95 9.19
C GLY A 117 -8.10 4.77 9.88
N ALA A 118 -8.58 4.96 11.11
CA ALA A 118 -9.34 3.95 11.84
C ALA A 118 -10.68 3.64 11.17
N CYS A 119 -11.45 4.66 10.76
CA CYS A 119 -12.69 4.48 10.01
C CYS A 119 -12.43 3.71 8.70
N THR A 120 -11.40 4.10 7.95
CA THR A 120 -11.01 3.42 6.72
C THR A 120 -10.65 1.96 6.97
N ALA A 121 -9.89 1.67 8.04
CA ALA A 121 -9.51 0.31 8.39
C ALA A 121 -10.76 -0.55 8.67
N VAL A 122 -11.73 -0.06 9.44
CA VAL A 122 -12.97 -0.77 9.73
C VAL A 122 -13.77 -1.06 8.46
N VAL A 123 -13.97 -0.05 7.59
CA VAL A 123 -14.78 -0.20 6.38
C VAL A 123 -14.12 -1.16 5.38
N THR A 124 -12.80 -1.12 5.25
CA THR A 124 -12.08 -1.88 4.21
C THR A 124 -11.56 -3.23 4.67
N GLN A 125 -11.68 -3.56 5.95
CA GLN A 125 -11.17 -4.81 6.51
C GLN A 125 -11.68 -6.06 5.78
N PRO A 126 -12.98 -6.21 5.45
CA PRO A 126 -13.47 -7.38 4.72
C PRO A 126 -12.79 -7.59 3.36
N LEU A 127 -12.57 -6.49 2.63
CA LEU A 127 -11.92 -6.53 1.32
C LEU A 127 -10.42 -6.82 1.42
N ASP A 128 -9.76 -6.31 2.45
CA ASP A 128 -8.34 -6.57 2.71
C ASP A 128 -8.11 -8.04 3.10
N THR A 129 -8.97 -8.59 3.97
CA THR A 129 -8.97 -10.01 4.31
C THR A 129 -9.24 -10.88 3.08
N ALA A 130 -10.24 -10.55 2.26
CA ALA A 130 -10.53 -11.28 1.03
C ALA A 130 -9.35 -11.24 0.04
N SER A 131 -8.75 -10.07 -0.16
CA SER A 131 -7.57 -9.93 -1.03
C SER A 131 -6.39 -10.77 -0.54
N SER A 132 -6.14 -10.78 0.77
CA SER A 132 -5.07 -11.60 1.39
C SER A 132 -5.33 -13.10 1.20
N ARG A 133 -6.57 -13.56 1.40
CA ARG A 133 -6.96 -14.96 1.15
C ARG A 133 -6.75 -15.36 -0.31
N MET A 134 -7.17 -14.50 -1.25
CA MET A 134 -6.96 -14.74 -2.68
C MET A 134 -5.48 -14.79 -3.05
N GLN A 135 -4.65 -13.89 -2.53
CA GLN A 135 -3.21 -13.86 -2.78
C GLN A 135 -2.48 -15.08 -2.20
N THR A 136 -2.95 -15.61 -1.06
CA THR A 136 -2.30 -16.70 -0.35
C THR A 136 -2.77 -18.09 -0.80
N SER A 137 -3.97 -18.19 -1.39
CA SER A 137 -4.56 -19.41 -1.98
C SER A 137 -3.62 -20.08 -2.98
N ASP A 138 -3.62 -21.42 -3.05
CA ASP A 138 -2.78 -22.15 -4.00
C ASP A 138 -2.99 -21.65 -5.44
N PHE A 139 -1.91 -21.70 -6.24
CA PHE A 139 -1.96 -21.24 -7.63
C PHE A 139 -3.05 -22.00 -8.41
N GLY A 140 -3.78 -21.26 -9.26
CA GLY A 140 -4.97 -21.75 -9.96
C GLY A 140 -6.23 -22.00 -9.12
N LYS A 141 -6.17 -21.92 -7.78
CA LYS A 141 -7.31 -22.25 -6.90
C LYS A 141 -7.96 -21.04 -6.21
N SER A 142 -7.50 -19.81 -6.48
CA SER A 142 -8.14 -18.61 -5.92
C SER A 142 -9.58 -18.50 -6.39
N LYS A 143 -10.49 -18.35 -5.42
CA LYS A 143 -11.91 -18.11 -5.68
C LYS A 143 -12.16 -16.64 -5.98
N GLY A 144 -13.31 -16.31 -6.56
CA GLY A 144 -13.71 -14.93 -6.85
C GLY A 144 -13.96 -14.11 -5.57
N LEU A 145 -14.03 -12.79 -5.71
CA LEU A 145 -14.26 -11.87 -4.59
C LEU A 145 -15.54 -12.21 -3.81
N LEU A 146 -16.67 -12.34 -4.52
CA LEU A 146 -17.97 -12.59 -3.90
C LEU A 146 -17.93 -13.89 -3.09
N HIS A 147 -17.41 -14.94 -3.70
CA HIS A 147 -17.25 -16.24 -3.06
C HIS A 147 -16.35 -16.16 -1.81
N THR A 148 -15.21 -15.46 -1.91
CA THR A 148 -14.27 -15.28 -0.78
C THR A 148 -14.88 -14.48 0.37
N LEU A 149 -15.77 -13.52 0.08
CA LEU A 149 -16.48 -12.71 1.09
C LEU A 149 -17.61 -13.49 1.76
N THR A 150 -18.31 -14.35 1.02
CA THR A 150 -19.38 -15.20 1.55
C THR A 150 -18.85 -16.46 2.24
N GLU A 151 -17.59 -16.82 2.02
CA GLU A 151 -16.95 -17.94 2.69
C GLU A 151 -16.59 -17.62 4.14
N GLY A 152 -17.31 -18.28 5.06
CA GLY A 152 -17.05 -18.21 6.50
C GLY A 152 -18.08 -17.37 7.26
N THR A 153 -17.71 -16.96 8.46
CA THR A 153 -18.55 -16.12 9.33
C THR A 153 -18.24 -14.65 9.10
N TRP A 154 -19.18 -13.73 9.32
CA TRP A 154 -18.94 -12.28 9.25
C TRP A 154 -17.76 -11.83 10.11
N SER A 155 -17.54 -12.47 11.27
CA SER A 155 -16.37 -12.21 12.11
C SER A 155 -15.04 -12.53 11.42
N ASP A 156 -15.00 -13.50 10.52
CA ASP A 156 -13.80 -13.90 9.80
C ASP A 156 -13.37 -12.83 8.79
N ALA A 157 -14.31 -12.02 8.28
CA ALA A 157 -14.00 -10.91 7.38
C ALA A 157 -13.22 -9.80 8.10
N PHE A 158 -13.39 -9.68 9.42
CA PHE A 158 -12.70 -8.71 10.27
C PHE A 158 -11.42 -9.25 10.94
N ASP A 159 -10.97 -10.44 10.55
CA ASP A 159 -9.72 -11.03 11.02
C ASP A 159 -8.54 -10.07 10.76
N GLY A 160 -7.80 -9.73 11.81
CA GLY A 160 -6.66 -8.80 11.75
C GLY A 160 -7.01 -7.31 11.89
N LEU A 161 -8.27 -6.94 12.18
CA LEU A 161 -8.68 -5.54 12.34
C LEU A 161 -7.86 -4.79 13.39
N SER A 162 -7.64 -5.39 14.56
CA SER A 162 -6.83 -4.82 15.65
C SER A 162 -5.40 -4.50 15.19
N ILE A 163 -4.82 -5.36 14.35
CA ILE A 163 -3.51 -5.14 13.77
C ILE A 163 -3.58 -4.06 12.68
N SER A 164 -4.63 -4.05 11.84
CA SER A 164 -4.86 -2.96 10.88
C SER A 164 -4.93 -1.60 11.57
N LEU A 165 -5.62 -1.50 12.72
CA LEU A 165 -5.68 -0.29 13.53
C LEU A 165 -4.30 0.10 14.07
N LEU A 166 -3.52 -0.85 14.60
CA LEU A 166 -2.13 -0.59 15.00
C LEU A 166 -1.29 -0.07 13.81
N LEU A 167 -1.47 -0.64 12.63
CA LEU A 167 -0.75 -0.26 11.41
C LEU A 167 -1.13 1.12 10.86
N THR A 168 -2.22 1.74 11.32
CA THR A 168 -2.53 3.15 11.02
C THR A 168 -1.48 4.12 11.58
N SER A 169 -0.66 3.68 12.54
CA SER A 169 0.49 4.44 13.04
C SER A 169 1.69 4.46 12.07
N ASN A 170 1.73 3.56 11.07
CA ASN A 170 2.86 3.46 10.15
C ASN A 170 3.14 4.77 9.38
N PRO A 171 2.14 5.45 8.80
CA PRO A 171 2.34 6.78 8.22
C PRO A 171 2.87 7.81 9.23
N ALA A 172 2.39 7.81 10.48
CA ALA A 172 2.85 8.75 11.49
C ALA A 172 4.34 8.57 11.82
N ILE A 173 4.80 7.32 11.96
CA ILE A 173 6.21 6.99 12.14
C ILE A 173 7.03 7.45 10.91
N GLN A 174 6.55 7.13 9.71
CA GLN A 174 7.20 7.51 8.46
C GLN A 174 7.38 9.04 8.34
N TYR A 175 6.30 9.82 8.55
CA TYR A 175 6.37 11.27 8.46
C TYR A 175 7.26 11.87 9.54
N THR A 176 7.21 11.35 10.77
CA THR A 176 8.07 11.82 11.87
C THR A 176 9.55 11.62 11.54
N VAL A 177 9.92 10.44 11.03
CA VAL A 177 11.29 10.15 10.61
C VAL A 177 11.68 11.03 9.42
N PHE A 178 10.79 11.20 8.44
CA PHE A 178 11.03 12.05 7.27
C PHE A 178 11.31 13.49 7.67
N ASP A 179 10.50 14.07 8.56
CA ASP A 179 10.66 15.45 9.01
C ASP A 179 11.97 15.64 9.79
N GLN A 180 12.34 14.70 10.66
CA GLN A 180 13.61 14.76 11.38
C GLN A 180 14.82 14.68 10.43
N LEU A 181 14.78 13.78 9.44
CA LEU A 181 15.85 13.66 8.45
C LEU A 181 15.93 14.90 7.54
N LYS A 182 14.77 15.41 7.10
CA LYS A 182 14.68 16.63 6.30
C LYS A 182 15.25 17.83 7.05
N GLN A 183 14.89 18.03 8.33
CA GLN A 183 15.41 19.13 9.13
C GLN A 183 16.93 19.04 9.31
N ARG A 184 17.47 17.84 9.57
CA ARG A 184 18.93 17.63 9.66
C ARG A 184 19.63 17.93 8.33
N ALA A 185 19.06 17.48 7.21
CA ALA A 185 19.62 17.74 5.88
C ALA A 185 19.61 19.23 5.51
N LEU A 186 18.54 19.95 5.85
CA LEU A 186 18.42 21.39 5.61
C LEU A 186 19.34 22.22 6.51
N LYS A 187 19.48 21.84 7.79
CA LYS A 187 20.42 22.50 8.72
C LYS A 187 21.88 22.42 8.23
N ASN A 188 22.26 21.30 7.62
CA ASN A 188 23.58 21.14 7.01
C ASN A 188 23.76 21.98 5.73
N LYS A 189 22.66 22.34 5.04
CA LYS A 189 22.67 23.18 3.82
C LYS A 189 22.58 24.68 4.11
N GLN A 190 21.93 25.08 5.21
CA GLN A 190 21.83 26.48 5.63
C GLN A 190 23.19 27.13 5.90
N ASN A 191 24.25 26.35 6.14
CA ASN A 191 25.62 26.86 6.21
C ASN A 191 26.22 27.22 4.85
N LYS A 192 25.52 27.02 3.71
CA LYS A 192 26.06 27.28 2.37
C LYS A 192 25.17 28.03 1.37
N ASP A 193 23.84 28.16 1.54
CA ASP A 193 22.98 29.00 0.65
C ASP A 193 21.56 29.28 1.20
N ASP A 194 21.02 30.48 0.97
CA ASP A 194 19.83 31.07 1.60
C ASP A 194 18.44 30.64 1.06
N LYS A 195 18.35 29.69 0.14
CA LYS A 195 17.07 29.10 -0.32
C LYS A 195 17.19 27.62 -0.63
N ALA A 196 17.57 26.82 0.37
CA ALA A 196 17.69 25.37 0.20
C ALA A 196 16.31 24.67 0.17
N SER A 197 15.71 24.56 -1.01
CA SER A 197 14.72 23.50 -1.26
C SER A 197 15.43 22.15 -1.42
N LEU A 198 14.73 21.07 -1.08
CA LEU A 198 15.28 19.73 -1.16
C LEU A 198 15.15 19.23 -2.62
N SER A 199 16.24 18.76 -3.23
CA SER A 199 16.19 18.16 -4.57
C SER A 199 15.21 16.98 -4.57
N ALA A 200 14.45 16.80 -5.66
CA ALA A 200 13.47 15.71 -5.79
C ALA A 200 14.08 14.33 -5.49
N PHE A 201 15.32 14.10 -5.95
CA PHE A 201 16.04 12.86 -5.65
C PHE A 201 16.35 12.70 -4.16
N MET A 202 16.78 13.77 -3.49
CA MET A 202 17.03 13.71 -2.04
C MET A 202 15.73 13.50 -1.27
N ALA A 203 14.61 14.07 -1.72
CA ALA A 203 13.31 13.91 -1.08
C ALA A 203 12.83 12.45 -1.23
N PHE A 204 13.06 11.86 -2.40
CA PHE A 204 12.83 10.45 -2.65
C PHE A 204 13.67 9.56 -1.73
N VAL A 205 14.99 9.80 -1.62
CA VAL A 205 15.88 9.00 -0.75
C VAL A 205 15.47 9.11 0.71
N LEU A 206 15.21 10.32 1.21
CA LEU A 206 14.73 10.53 2.57
C LEU A 206 13.38 9.85 2.80
N GLY A 207 12.48 9.91 1.82
CA GLY A 207 11.19 9.22 1.84
C GLY A 207 11.35 7.70 1.93
N ALA A 208 12.25 7.12 1.13
CA ALA A 208 12.53 5.69 1.08
C ALA A 208 13.16 5.18 2.39
N ILE A 209 14.12 5.92 2.97
CA ILE A 209 14.72 5.59 4.27
C ILE A 209 13.65 5.64 5.36
N SER A 210 12.85 6.72 5.39
CA SER A 210 11.79 6.89 6.39
C SER A 210 10.74 5.79 6.30
N LYS A 211 10.35 5.40 5.07
CA LYS A 211 9.43 4.29 4.85
C LYS A 211 10.03 2.96 5.31
N SER A 212 11.32 2.73 5.05
CA SER A 212 12.02 1.52 5.46
C SER A 212 12.07 1.40 6.98
N VAL A 213 12.45 2.47 7.69
CA VAL A 213 12.46 2.50 9.16
C VAL A 213 11.08 2.22 9.74
N ALA A 214 10.05 2.93 9.26
CA ALA A 214 8.67 2.71 9.71
C ALA A 214 8.20 1.27 9.43
N THR A 215 8.57 0.73 8.26
CA THR A 215 8.24 -0.65 7.88
C THR A 215 8.94 -1.65 8.78
N CYS A 216 10.23 -1.50 9.06
CA CYS A 216 10.98 -2.38 9.97
C CYS A 216 10.35 -2.42 11.37
N LEU A 217 10.01 -1.26 11.93
CA LEU A 217 9.40 -1.16 13.26
C LEU A 217 8.02 -1.81 13.32
N THR A 218 7.23 -1.67 12.27
CA THR A 218 5.86 -2.22 12.19
C THR A 218 5.79 -3.61 11.57
N TYR A 219 6.93 -4.16 11.13
CA TYR A 219 6.96 -5.39 10.35
C TYR A 219 6.41 -6.62 11.09
N PRO A 220 6.72 -6.84 12.38
CA PRO A 220 6.14 -7.96 13.12
C PRO A 220 4.60 -7.96 13.08
N ALA A 221 3.99 -6.77 13.19
CA ALA A 221 2.55 -6.60 13.06
C ALA A 221 2.06 -6.89 11.62
N ILE A 222 2.77 -6.41 10.59
CA ILE A 222 2.45 -6.72 9.19
C ILE A 222 2.44 -8.24 8.96
N ARG A 223 3.45 -8.96 9.44
CA ARG A 223 3.51 -10.42 9.29
C ARG A 223 2.36 -11.12 10.00
N CYS A 224 2.07 -10.74 11.25
CA CYS A 224 0.96 -11.32 12.00
C CYS A 224 -0.38 -11.11 11.28
N LYS A 225 -0.60 -9.90 10.73
CA LYS A 225 -1.78 -9.59 9.94
C LYS A 225 -1.91 -10.51 8.72
N VAL A 226 -0.83 -10.70 7.95
CA VAL A 226 -0.86 -11.57 6.77
C VAL A 226 -1.15 -13.02 7.13
N ILE A 227 -0.57 -13.55 8.21
CA ILE A 227 -0.84 -14.92 8.68
C ILE A 227 -2.32 -15.06 9.09
N ILE A 228 -2.85 -14.13 9.87
CA ILE A 228 -4.25 -14.13 10.33
C ILE A 228 -5.23 -14.04 9.15
N GLN A 229 -4.90 -13.26 8.11
CA GLN A 229 -5.75 -13.07 6.93
C GLN A 229 -5.51 -14.10 5.82
N SER A 230 -4.53 -15.00 5.96
CA SER A 230 -4.18 -15.95 4.91
C SER A 230 -5.23 -17.06 4.75
N ALA A 231 -5.33 -17.59 3.53
CA ALA A 231 -6.09 -18.79 3.25
C ALA A 231 -5.27 -20.00 3.73
N ASN A 232 -5.80 -20.76 4.70
CA ASN A 232 -5.21 -22.03 5.10
C ASN A 232 -5.49 -23.08 4.01
N SER A 233 -4.45 -23.66 3.41
CA SER A 233 -4.57 -24.79 2.47
C SER A 233 -5.41 -25.92 3.07
N GLU A 234 -6.31 -26.44 2.25
CA GLU A 234 -7.25 -27.51 2.60
C GLU A 234 -6.52 -28.82 2.92
N GLU A 235 -6.34 -29.11 4.20
CA GLU A 235 -6.44 -30.47 4.73
C GLU A 235 -7.61 -30.51 5.72
N ALA A 236 -8.75 -30.88 5.13
CA ALA A 236 -9.92 -31.60 5.61
C ALA A 236 -10.38 -31.42 7.08
N ASN A 237 -11.64 -30.98 7.22
CA ASN A 237 -12.70 -31.44 8.13
C ASN A 237 -12.47 -31.67 9.65
N THR A 238 -11.24 -31.76 10.16
CA THR A 238 -10.96 -32.08 11.57
C THR A 238 -10.54 -30.85 12.39
N LYS A 239 -10.33 -29.68 11.75
CA LYS A 239 -9.66 -28.50 12.35
C LYS A 239 -10.55 -27.29 12.64
N LYS A 240 -11.85 -27.46 12.90
CA LYS A 240 -12.69 -26.32 13.37
C LYS A 240 -12.24 -25.80 14.75
N GLU A 241 -11.69 -26.66 15.61
CA GLU A 241 -11.18 -26.25 16.93
C GLU A 241 -9.80 -25.57 16.89
N ILE A 242 -8.88 -26.07 16.04
CA ILE A 242 -7.56 -25.43 15.83
C ILE A 242 -7.69 -24.05 15.16
N LYS A 243 -8.69 -23.86 14.27
CA LYS A 243 -9.04 -22.57 13.67
C LYS A 243 -9.38 -21.48 14.69
N LYS A 244 -9.87 -21.84 15.89
CA LYS A 244 -10.22 -20.89 16.94
C LYS A 244 -9.01 -20.47 17.79
N GLN A 245 -8.02 -21.37 17.91
CA GLN A 245 -6.83 -21.16 18.73
C GLN A 245 -5.75 -20.31 18.04
N GLN A 246 -5.74 -20.24 16.70
CA GLN A 246 -4.80 -19.43 15.90
C GLN A 246 -5.26 -17.98 15.62
N LYS A 247 -6.48 -17.59 16.01
CA LYS A 247 -7.00 -16.24 15.72
C LYS A 247 -6.54 -15.17 16.69
N THR A 248 -6.04 -15.56 17.86
CA THR A 248 -5.57 -14.59 18.85
C THR A 248 -4.17 -14.12 18.46
N ILE A 249 -3.95 -12.81 18.46
CA ILE A 249 -2.67 -12.18 18.10
C ILE A 249 -1.51 -12.78 18.92
N SER A 250 -1.74 -13.02 20.21
CA SER A 250 -0.75 -13.64 21.11
C SER A 250 -0.39 -15.07 20.69
N ALA A 251 -1.36 -15.85 20.20
CA ALA A 251 -1.11 -17.20 19.71
C ALA A 251 -0.28 -17.19 18.43
N VAL A 252 -0.53 -16.25 17.51
CA VAL A 252 0.28 -16.08 16.29
C VAL A 252 1.69 -15.62 16.62
N LEU A 253 1.84 -14.62 17.50
CA LEU A 253 3.15 -14.16 17.97
C LEU A 253 3.94 -15.31 18.61
N TYR A 254 3.34 -16.00 19.58
CA TYR A 254 3.97 -17.12 20.26
C TYR A 254 4.31 -18.27 19.29
N GLY A 255 3.42 -18.57 18.34
CA GLY A 255 3.64 -19.58 17.31
C GLY A 255 4.85 -19.27 16.42
N ILE A 256 4.97 -18.02 15.97
CA ILE A 256 6.14 -17.55 15.20
C ILE A 256 7.42 -17.70 16.04
N TRP A 257 7.39 -17.21 17.28
CA TRP A 257 8.56 -17.26 18.15
C TRP A 257 9.03 -18.69 18.41
N LYS A 258 8.10 -19.61 18.69
CA LYS A 258 8.42 -21.01 18.95
C LYS A 258 8.91 -21.76 17.70
N ALA A 259 8.39 -21.46 16.52
CA ALA A 259 8.71 -22.20 15.29
C ALA A 259 9.90 -21.60 14.51
N GLU A 260 10.11 -20.29 14.58
CA GLU A 260 11.07 -19.57 13.73
C GLU A 260 11.98 -18.62 14.52
N GLY A 261 11.76 -18.43 15.81
CA GLY A 261 12.51 -17.50 16.64
C GLY A 261 12.24 -16.03 16.31
N ILE A 262 13.11 -15.15 16.79
CA ILE A 262 12.96 -13.68 16.62
C ILE A 262 13.10 -13.23 15.16
N LEU A 263 13.95 -13.89 14.37
CA LEU A 263 14.14 -13.57 12.96
C LEU A 263 12.93 -13.97 12.11
N GLY A 264 12.12 -14.92 12.59
CA GLY A 264 10.87 -15.30 11.95
C GLY A 264 9.96 -14.10 11.71
N TYR A 265 9.82 -13.18 12.68
CA TYR A 265 8.96 -12.00 12.52
C TYR A 265 9.31 -11.15 11.29
N PHE A 266 10.56 -11.20 10.83
CA PHE A 266 11.07 -10.44 9.69
C PHE A 266 11.14 -11.23 8.38
N LYS A 267 10.51 -12.41 8.33
CA LYS A 267 10.39 -13.23 7.12
C LYS A 267 9.70 -12.44 6.00
N GLY A 268 10.45 -12.16 4.93
CA GLY A 268 9.99 -11.39 3.77
C GLY A 268 10.29 -9.89 3.83
N LEU A 269 10.99 -9.39 4.86
CA LEU A 269 11.24 -7.95 5.05
C LEU A 269 11.99 -7.35 3.85
N LYS A 270 13.00 -8.06 3.35
CA LYS A 270 13.77 -7.67 2.16
C LYS A 270 12.86 -7.42 0.95
N ALA A 271 11.90 -8.31 0.72
CA ALA A 271 10.94 -8.20 -0.38
C ALA A 271 9.99 -7.01 -0.19
N GLN A 272 9.55 -6.75 1.05
CA GLN A 272 8.72 -5.58 1.36
C GLN A 272 9.49 -4.27 1.09
N ILE A 273 10.74 -4.15 1.56
CA ILE A 273 11.56 -2.96 1.34
C ILE A 273 11.81 -2.78 -0.17
N LEU A 274 12.22 -3.84 -0.87
CA LEU A 274 12.45 -3.81 -2.31
C LEU A 274 11.19 -3.35 -3.06
N LYS A 275 10.03 -3.94 -2.75
CA LYS A 275 8.73 -3.54 -3.33
C LYS A 275 8.46 -2.05 -3.09
N THR A 276 8.67 -1.55 -1.87
CA THR A 276 8.38 -0.13 -1.56
C THR A 276 9.28 0.84 -2.34
N VAL A 277 10.56 0.52 -2.45
CA VAL A 277 11.53 1.35 -3.19
C VAL A 277 11.23 1.30 -4.68
N LEU A 278 11.04 0.11 -5.25
CA LEU A 278 10.69 -0.07 -6.67
C LEU A 278 9.37 0.61 -7.02
N SER A 279 8.36 0.50 -6.16
CA SER A 279 7.05 1.09 -6.41
C SER A 279 7.11 2.61 -6.47
N SER A 280 7.91 3.21 -5.58
CA SER A 280 8.14 4.65 -5.55
C SER A 280 8.98 5.12 -6.74
N ALA A 281 10.01 4.35 -7.12
CA ALA A 281 10.83 4.65 -8.30
C ALA A 281 10.01 4.58 -9.60
N LEU A 282 9.21 3.52 -9.77
CA LEU A 282 8.32 3.36 -10.92
C LEU A 282 7.25 4.45 -10.97
N LEU A 283 6.66 4.82 -9.83
CA LEU A 283 5.70 5.90 -9.76
C LEU A 283 6.31 7.22 -10.24
N LEU A 284 7.51 7.56 -9.77
CA LEU A 284 8.21 8.77 -10.20
C LEU A 284 8.58 8.73 -11.69
N MET A 285 9.13 7.62 -12.17
CA MET A 285 9.48 7.44 -13.58
C MET A 285 8.25 7.58 -14.49
N ILE A 286 7.13 6.95 -14.12
CA ILE A 286 5.89 7.03 -14.89
C ILE A 286 5.31 8.45 -14.81
N LYS A 287 5.32 9.08 -13.64
CA LYS A 287 4.89 10.48 -13.49
C LYS A 287 5.70 11.40 -14.41
N GLU A 288 7.03 11.30 -14.39
CA GLU A 288 7.91 12.11 -15.26
C GLU A 288 7.63 11.90 -16.75
N LYS A 289 7.45 10.64 -17.18
CA LYS A 289 7.13 10.33 -18.59
C LYS A 289 5.75 10.87 -19.00
N ILE A 290 4.74 10.74 -18.14
CA ILE A 290 3.40 11.25 -18.44
C ILE A 290 3.42 12.78 -18.45
N SER A 291 4.00 13.44 -17.43
CA SER A 291 4.10 14.91 -17.39
C SER A 291 4.83 15.47 -18.60
N ALA A 292 5.95 14.87 -19.02
CA ALA A 292 6.68 15.28 -20.22
C ALA A 292 5.80 15.15 -21.49
N THR A 293 5.07 14.04 -21.62
CA THR A 293 4.17 13.81 -22.75
C THR A 293 2.99 14.79 -22.74
N THR A 294 2.41 15.07 -21.57
CA THR A 294 1.32 16.04 -21.41
C THR A 294 1.76 17.45 -21.79
N TRP A 295 2.97 17.87 -21.38
CA TRP A 295 3.54 19.16 -21.78
C TRP A 295 3.72 19.27 -23.30
N VAL A 296 4.25 18.24 -23.95
CA VAL A 296 4.39 18.21 -25.42
C VAL A 296 3.02 18.29 -26.09
N LEU A 297 2.02 17.58 -25.56
CA LEU A 297 0.65 17.59 -26.08
C LEU A 297 0.00 18.98 -25.93
N ILE A 298 0.15 19.63 -24.78
CA ILE A 298 -0.36 20.99 -24.53
C ILE A 298 0.29 21.98 -25.49
N LEU A 299 1.60 21.89 -25.70
CA LEU A 299 2.31 22.76 -26.66
C LEU A 299 1.86 22.51 -28.10
N ALA A 300 1.62 21.25 -28.48
CA ALA A 300 1.09 20.90 -29.79
C ALA A 300 -0.33 21.45 -30.00
N ILE A 301 -1.22 21.29 -29.02
CA ILE A 301 -2.59 21.81 -29.05
C ILE A 301 -2.60 23.34 -29.09
N ARG A 302 -1.77 24.00 -28.27
CA ARG A 302 -1.64 25.47 -28.27
C ARG A 302 -1.11 25.98 -29.61
N ARG A 303 -0.16 25.27 -30.22
CA ARG A 303 0.35 25.58 -31.57
C ARG A 303 -0.74 25.40 -32.63
N PHE A 304 -1.59 24.37 -32.51
CA PHE A 304 -2.68 24.10 -33.45
C PHE A 304 -3.82 25.12 -33.31
N LEU A 305 -4.16 25.53 -32.09
CA LEU A 305 -5.21 26.52 -31.80
C LEU A 305 -4.78 27.98 -32.06
N LEU A 306 -3.48 28.28 -32.03
CA LEU A 306 -2.94 29.62 -32.33
C LEU A 306 -2.55 29.82 -33.79
N LEU A 307 -2.80 28.87 -34.69
CA LEU A 307 -2.68 29.12 -36.13
C LEU A 307 -3.80 30.09 -36.57
N PRO A 308 -3.49 31.27 -37.14
CA PRO A 308 -4.51 32.13 -37.72
C PRO A 308 -5.14 31.39 -38.89
N SER A 309 -6.47 31.29 -38.91
CA SER A 309 -7.21 30.82 -40.09
C SER A 309 -6.73 31.61 -41.32
N PRO A 310 -6.31 30.95 -42.42
CA PRO A 310 -5.91 31.67 -43.62
C PRO A 310 -7.11 32.46 -44.11
N ARG A 311 -7.00 33.79 -44.15
CA ARG A 311 -7.96 34.67 -44.82
C ARG A 311 -8.14 34.16 -46.24
N VAL A 312 -9.27 33.51 -46.50
CA VAL A 312 -9.76 33.25 -47.84
C VAL A 312 -9.98 34.62 -48.47
N LYS A 313 -9.04 35.05 -49.33
CA LYS A 313 -9.27 36.17 -50.23
C LYS A 313 -10.32 35.69 -51.22
N ASN A 314 -11.56 36.14 -51.04
CA ASN A 314 -12.56 36.06 -52.09
C ASN A 314 -12.09 36.97 -53.24
N LEU A 315 -11.88 36.34 -54.39
CA LEU A 315 -11.85 36.96 -55.71
C LEU A 315 -13.27 37.34 -56.13
#